data_AF-A0A445KUP0-F1
#
_entry.id   AF-A0A445KUP0-F1
#
_cell.length_a   1.000
_cell.length_b   1.000
_cell.length_c   1.000
_cell.angle_alpha   90.00
_cell.angle_beta   90.00
_cell.angle_gamma   90.00
#
_symmetry.space_group_name_H-M   'P 1'
#
loop_
_entity.id
_entity.type
_entity.pdbx_description
1 polymer ?
#
loop_
_entity_poly.entity_id
_entity_poly.type
_entity_poly.pdbx_seq_one_letter_code
_entity_poly.pdbx_strand_id
1 'polypeptide(L)'
;MDLDPRQYENLAVNDNDIHNIVLSYLIHNCYKESVESFIACTGAKQPTDYLEDMDKRKRIFHFALEGNALKAIELTEQLAKDILENNKDLQFDLLSLHFVELVCSRKCTEALEFAQTKLGPFGKEPKYMEKLEDFMALLAYKEPEKSPMFHLLSLEYRQQVADSLNRAILAHLNLPSYTAMERLIQQATVVRQCLSQEAGKDGPPFSLKDFLKS
;
A
#
# COMPACT_ATOMS: atom_id res chain seq x y z
N MET A 1 -31.29 -23.15 -12.36
CA MET A 1 -30.25 -24.12 -12.77
C MET A 1 -29.30 -24.22 -11.60
N ASP A 2 -29.25 -25.37 -10.94
CA ASP A 2 -28.29 -25.63 -9.88
C ASP A 2 -26.91 -25.76 -10.52
N LEU A 3 -26.12 -24.69 -10.48
CA LEU A 3 -24.71 -24.74 -10.85
C LEU A 3 -24.00 -25.67 -9.87
N ASP A 4 -23.50 -26.80 -10.35
CA ASP A 4 -22.68 -27.71 -9.54
C ASP A 4 -21.43 -26.94 -9.07
N PRO A 5 -21.23 -26.77 -7.75
CA PRO A 5 -20.08 -26.04 -7.23
C PRO A 5 -18.75 -26.62 -7.69
N ARG A 6 -18.65 -27.89 -8.10
CA ARG A 6 -17.40 -28.54 -8.53
C ARG A 6 -17.00 -28.25 -9.98
N GLN A 7 -17.75 -27.44 -10.71
CA GLN A 7 -17.41 -27.10 -12.10
C GLN A 7 -16.02 -26.45 -12.25
N TYR A 8 -15.48 -25.82 -11.21
CA TYR A 8 -14.11 -25.28 -11.23
C TYR A 8 -13.02 -26.35 -11.25
N GLU A 9 -13.27 -27.59 -10.79
CA GLU A 9 -12.28 -28.67 -10.81
C GLU A 9 -11.93 -29.10 -12.25
N ASN A 10 -12.83 -28.81 -13.20
CA ASN A 10 -12.63 -29.09 -14.63
C ASN A 10 -12.09 -27.88 -15.42
N LEU A 11 -11.90 -26.72 -14.77
CA LEU A 11 -11.29 -25.55 -15.40
C LEU A 11 -9.77 -25.69 -15.35
N ALA A 12 -9.18 -26.04 -16.49
CA ALA A 12 -7.73 -25.95 -16.65
C ALA A 12 -7.27 -24.49 -16.58
N VAL A 13 -6.44 -24.19 -15.59
CA VAL A 13 -5.75 -22.89 -15.50
C VAL A 13 -4.45 -23.01 -16.28
N ASN A 14 -4.18 -22.03 -17.15
CA ASN A 14 -2.94 -21.98 -17.91
C ASN A 14 -1.80 -21.49 -17.02
N ASP A 15 -0.69 -22.24 -16.96
CA ASP A 15 0.50 -21.87 -16.20
C ASP A 15 1.04 -20.49 -16.59
N ASN A 16 0.91 -20.11 -17.86
CA ASN A 16 1.31 -18.78 -18.33
C ASN A 16 0.48 -17.66 -17.68
N ASP A 17 -0.81 -17.89 -17.42
CA ASP A 17 -1.66 -16.91 -16.73
C ASP A 17 -1.25 -16.78 -15.26
N ILE A 18 -0.92 -17.90 -14.60
CA ILE A 18 -0.36 -17.89 -13.25
C ILE A 18 0.96 -17.11 -13.22
N HIS A 19 1.87 -17.39 -14.16
CA HIS A 19 3.14 -16.68 -14.25
C HIS A 19 2.95 -15.17 -14.46
N ASN A 20 2.01 -14.76 -15.32
CA ASN A 20 1.70 -13.35 -15.55
C ASN A 20 1.13 -12.68 -14.30
N ILE A 21 0.24 -13.35 -13.57
CA ILE A 21 -0.32 -12.83 -12.32
C ILE A 21 0.79 -12.62 -11.29
N VAL A 22 1.66 -13.61 -11.09
CA VAL A 22 2.79 -13.52 -10.16
C VAL A 22 3.76 -12.42 -10.59
N LEU A 23 4.14 -12.38 -11.88
CA LEU A 23 5.04 -11.36 -12.42
C LEU A 23 4.47 -9.95 -12.24
N SER A 24 3.18 -9.76 -12.52
CA SER A 24 2.50 -8.47 -12.31
C SER A 24 2.53 -8.03 -10.85
N TYR A 25 2.39 -8.96 -9.90
CA TYR A 25 2.45 -8.67 -8.47
C TYR A 25 3.87 -8.24 -8.06
N LEU A 26 4.89 -8.95 -8.52
CA LEU A 26 6.29 -8.63 -8.21
C LEU A 26 6.69 -7.26 -8.79
N ILE A 27 6.28 -6.95 -10.03
CA ILE A 27 6.55 -5.67 -10.68
C ILE A 27 5.82 -4.52 -9.98
N HIS A 28 4.55 -4.72 -9.63
CA HIS A 28 3.75 -3.71 -8.93
C HIS A 28 4.39 -3.31 -7.61
N ASN A 29 4.84 -4.30 -6.82
CA ASN A 29 5.50 -4.10 -5.52
C ASN A 29 7.02 -3.83 -5.61
N CYS A 30 7.56 -3.63 -6.82
CA CYS A 30 8.97 -3.30 -7.06
C CYS A 30 9.99 -4.36 -6.56
N TYR A 31 9.61 -5.64 -6.55
CA TYR A 31 10.49 -6.76 -6.19
C TYR A 31 11.40 -7.17 -7.36
N LYS A 32 12.28 -6.25 -7.77
CA LYS A 32 13.13 -6.40 -8.96
C LYS A 32 13.92 -7.70 -9.01
N GLU A 33 14.62 -8.03 -7.93
CA GLU A 33 15.46 -9.22 -7.83
C GLU A 33 14.62 -10.50 -7.96
N SER A 34 13.42 -10.49 -7.39
CA SER A 34 12.45 -11.58 -7.52
C SER A 34 11.90 -11.67 -8.94
N VAL A 35 11.62 -10.55 -9.61
CA VAL A 35 11.20 -10.50 -11.02
C VAL A 35 12.24 -11.18 -11.91
N GLU A 36 13.50 -10.77 -11.79
CA GLU A 36 14.62 -11.31 -12.57
C GLU A 36 14.77 -12.82 -12.37
N SER A 37 14.77 -13.26 -11.12
CA SER A 37 14.85 -14.68 -10.76
C SER A 37 13.65 -15.47 -11.27
N PHE A 38 12.45 -14.91 -11.16
CA PHE A 38 11.21 -15.56 -11.61
C PHE A 38 11.19 -15.76 -13.13
N ILE A 39 11.60 -14.75 -13.89
CA ILE A 39 11.71 -14.84 -15.36
C ILE A 39 12.74 -15.90 -15.77
N ALA A 40 13.91 -15.93 -15.12
CA ALA A 40 14.95 -16.90 -15.41
C ALA A 40 14.48 -18.35 -15.20
N CYS A 41 13.65 -18.59 -14.17
CA CYS A 41 13.11 -19.91 -13.86
C CYS A 41 11.91 -20.32 -14.73
N THR A 42 11.05 -19.39 -15.11
CA THR A 42 9.77 -19.68 -15.79
C THR A 42 9.82 -19.51 -17.30
N GLY A 43 10.84 -18.82 -17.83
CA GLY A 43 10.89 -18.44 -19.25
C GLY A 43 9.81 -17.43 -19.65
N ALA A 44 9.13 -16.80 -18.68
CA ALA A 44 8.11 -15.80 -18.95
C ALA A 44 8.70 -14.60 -19.70
N LYS A 45 7.97 -14.04 -20.66
CA LYS A 45 8.43 -12.87 -21.42
C LYS A 45 8.35 -11.61 -20.55
N GLN A 46 9.42 -10.81 -20.54
CA GLN A 46 9.40 -9.50 -19.89
C GLN A 46 8.45 -8.53 -20.62
N PRO A 47 7.55 -7.85 -19.90
CA PRO A 47 6.94 -6.62 -20.37
C PRO A 47 8.02 -5.52 -20.43
N THR A 48 8.45 -5.14 -21.62
CA THR A 48 9.62 -4.27 -21.84
C THR A 48 9.46 -2.85 -21.27
N ASP A 49 8.23 -2.35 -21.13
CA ASP A 49 7.94 -0.98 -20.70
C ASP A 49 7.87 -0.79 -19.17
N TYR A 50 7.90 -1.87 -18.37
CA TYR A 50 7.63 -1.78 -16.93
C TYR A 50 8.86 -1.55 -16.03
N LEU A 51 10.07 -1.82 -16.52
CA LEU A 51 11.26 -1.92 -15.66
C LEU A 51 11.86 -0.56 -15.27
N GLU A 52 11.88 0.42 -16.18
CA GLU A 52 12.47 1.74 -15.89
C GLU A 52 11.67 2.51 -14.84
N ASP A 53 10.33 2.46 -14.93
CA ASP A 53 9.45 3.06 -13.93
C ASP A 53 9.47 2.30 -12.62
N MET A 54 9.70 0.98 -12.66
CA MET A 54 9.85 0.18 -11.45
C MET A 54 11.08 0.60 -10.63
N ASP A 55 12.23 0.88 -11.24
CA ASP A 55 13.42 1.32 -10.49
C ASP A 55 13.22 2.68 -9.82
N LYS A 56 12.56 3.62 -10.49
CA LYS A 56 12.21 4.93 -9.92
C LYS A 56 11.22 4.78 -8.78
N ARG A 57 10.15 3.99 -8.97
CA ARG A 57 9.15 3.70 -7.93
C ARG A 57 9.77 2.98 -6.73
N LYS A 58 10.65 1.99 -6.95
CA LYS A 58 11.36 1.26 -5.89
C LYS A 58 12.10 2.21 -4.96
N ARG A 59 12.80 3.20 -5.52
CA ARG A 59 13.52 4.22 -4.74
C ARG A 59 12.57 5.07 -3.90
N ILE A 60 11.49 5.58 -4.51
CA ILE A 60 10.48 6.39 -3.80
C ILE A 60 9.87 5.60 -2.64
N PHE A 61 9.44 4.37 -2.93
CA PHE A 61 8.85 3.45 -1.97
C PHE A 61 9.79 3.19 -0.79
N HIS A 62 11.06 2.91 -1.06
CA HIS A 62 12.05 2.62 -0.03
C HIS A 62 12.29 3.83 0.88
N PHE A 63 12.41 5.03 0.33
CA PHE A 63 12.55 6.24 1.16
C PHE A 63 11.35 6.47 2.08
N ALA A 64 10.12 6.19 1.61
CA ALA A 64 8.93 6.27 2.46
C ALA A 64 8.98 5.23 3.58
N LEU A 65 9.34 3.98 3.26
CA LEU A 65 9.44 2.89 4.22
C LEU A 65 10.51 3.12 5.29
N GLU A 66 11.66 3.68 4.91
CA GLU A 66 12.76 4.02 5.83
C GLU A 66 12.46 5.26 6.71
N GLY A 67 11.35 5.97 6.47
CA GLY A 67 11.00 7.19 7.21
C GLY A 67 11.59 8.48 6.62
N ASN A 68 12.34 8.40 5.51
CA ASN A 68 12.81 9.55 4.77
C ASN A 68 11.73 10.11 3.82
N ALA A 69 10.60 10.48 4.40
CA ALA A 69 9.41 10.86 3.65
C ALA A 69 9.60 12.14 2.83
N LEU A 70 10.47 13.07 3.25
CA LEU A 70 10.77 14.27 2.46
C LEU A 70 11.46 13.92 1.14
N LYS A 71 12.39 12.95 1.15
CA LYS A 71 13.02 12.49 -0.10
C LYS A 71 12.03 11.72 -0.97
N ALA A 72 11.14 10.94 -0.37
CA ALA A 72 10.06 10.28 -1.08
C ALA A 72 9.13 11.30 -1.77
N ILE A 73 8.73 12.38 -1.08
CA ILE A 73 7.95 13.50 -1.63
C ILE A 73 8.67 14.14 -2.81
N GLU A 74 9.95 14.51 -2.64
CA GLU A 74 10.74 15.16 -3.69
C GLU A 74 10.82 14.31 -4.96
N LEU A 75 11.13 13.02 -4.82
CA LEU A 75 11.23 12.09 -5.95
C LEU A 75 9.86 11.78 -6.57
N THR A 76 8.79 11.80 -5.77
CA THR A 76 7.41 11.65 -6.27
C THR A 76 7.04 12.81 -7.18
N GLU A 77 7.26 14.05 -6.76
CA GLU A 77 6.98 15.23 -7.58
C GLU A 77 7.86 15.32 -8.85
N GLN A 78 9.05 14.72 -8.82
CA GLN A 78 9.90 14.58 -10.02
C GLN A 78 9.37 13.53 -11.00
N LEU A 79 8.84 12.41 -10.50
CA LEU A 79 8.33 11.31 -11.32
C LEU A 79 6.92 11.59 -11.85
N ALA A 80 6.06 12.14 -11.01
CA ALA A 80 4.65 12.30 -11.26
C ALA A 80 4.13 13.58 -10.59
N LYS A 81 4.08 14.65 -11.39
CA LYS A 81 3.74 16.00 -10.93
C LYS A 81 2.31 16.08 -10.41
N ASP A 82 2.12 16.92 -9.41
CA ASP A 82 0.82 17.30 -8.86
C ASP A 82 0.08 16.13 -8.18
N ILE A 83 0.70 14.95 -8.00
CA ILE A 83 0.06 13.82 -7.30
C ILE A 83 -0.32 14.24 -5.88
N LEU A 84 0.59 14.89 -5.16
CA LEU A 84 0.36 15.23 -3.75
C LEU A 84 -0.58 16.42 -3.61
N GLU A 85 -0.59 17.34 -4.57
CA GLU A 85 -1.56 18.43 -4.62
C GLU A 85 -2.99 17.91 -4.85
N ASN A 86 -3.13 16.92 -5.73
CA ASN A 86 -4.42 16.29 -6.04
C ASN A 86 -4.85 15.24 -5.00
N ASN A 87 -3.94 14.76 -4.16
CA ASN A 87 -4.19 13.76 -3.13
C ASN A 87 -3.71 14.24 -1.76
N LYS A 88 -4.55 15.06 -1.12
CA LYS A 88 -4.29 15.59 0.22
C LYS A 88 -4.13 14.51 1.29
N ASP A 89 -4.83 13.39 1.17
CA ASP A 89 -4.74 12.29 2.15
C ASP A 89 -3.33 11.67 2.13
N LEU A 90 -2.80 11.40 0.93
CA LEU A 90 -1.43 10.92 0.76
C LEU A 90 -0.38 11.95 1.20
N GLN A 91 -0.61 13.24 0.87
CA GLN A 91 0.28 14.31 1.32
C GLN A 91 0.33 14.38 2.85
N PHE A 92 -0.82 14.30 3.52
CA PHE A 92 -0.91 14.28 4.98
C PHE A 92 -0.15 13.08 5.56
N ASP A 93 -0.33 11.89 5.01
CA ASP A 93 0.33 10.67 5.47
C ASP A 93 1.86 10.75 5.35
N LEU A 94 2.39 11.24 4.23
CA LEU A 94 3.83 11.39 4.03
C LEU A 94 4.45 12.45 4.95
N LEU A 95 3.77 13.59 5.14
CA LEU A 95 4.23 14.61 6.08
C LEU A 95 4.20 14.06 7.52
N SER A 96 3.20 13.25 7.85
CA SER A 96 3.08 12.60 9.15
C SER A 96 4.22 11.61 9.41
N LEU A 97 4.66 10.86 8.40
CA LEU A 97 5.85 10.01 8.52
C LEU A 97 7.11 10.81 8.86
N HIS A 98 7.33 11.95 8.21
CA HIS A 98 8.48 12.79 8.53
C HIS A 98 8.38 13.36 9.96
N PHE A 99 7.20 13.80 10.37
CA PHE A 99 6.97 14.26 11.74
C PHE A 99 7.30 13.16 12.76
N VAL A 100 6.83 11.93 12.54
CA VAL A 100 7.16 10.77 13.37
C VAL A 100 8.68 10.56 13.45
N GLU A 101 9.39 10.66 12.33
CA GLU A 101 10.85 10.51 12.30
C GLU A 101 11.56 11.59 13.14
N LEU A 102 11.10 12.84 13.10
CA LEU A 102 11.63 13.91 13.96
C LEU A 102 11.38 13.63 15.45
N VAL A 103 10.20 13.11 15.79
CA VAL A 103 9.84 12.72 17.17
C VAL A 103 10.71 11.56 17.65
N CYS A 104 10.88 10.52 16.84
CA CYS A 104 11.77 9.39 17.13
C CYS A 104 13.24 9.82 17.30
N SER A 105 13.68 10.79 16.50
CA SER A 105 15.01 11.40 16.59
C SER A 105 15.19 12.35 17.78
N ARG A 106 14.16 12.53 18.64
CA ARG A 106 14.14 13.45 19.79
C ARG A 106 14.36 14.91 19.42
N LYS A 107 14.04 15.29 18.18
CA LYS A 107 14.14 16.66 17.68
C LYS A 107 12.83 17.41 17.89
N CYS A 108 12.39 17.53 19.14
CA CYS A 108 11.06 18.05 19.46
C CYS A 108 10.79 19.47 18.93
N THR A 109 11.81 20.33 18.92
CA THR A 109 11.69 21.70 18.38
C THR A 109 11.47 21.70 16.87
N GLU A 110 12.25 20.90 16.13
CA GLU A 110 12.07 20.73 14.68
C GLU A 110 10.71 20.09 14.38
N ALA A 111 10.29 19.09 15.17
CA ALA A 111 8.99 18.43 15.02
C ALA A 111 7.81 19.40 15.21
N LEU A 112 7.88 20.26 16.24
CA LEU A 112 6.86 21.27 16.50
C LEU A 112 6.78 22.31 15.38
N GLU A 113 7.92 22.84 14.93
CA GLU A 113 7.96 23.80 13.82
C GLU A 113 7.42 23.17 12.53
N PHE A 114 7.81 21.93 12.24
CA PHE A 114 7.31 21.18 11.09
C PHE A 114 5.80 20.96 11.19
N ALA A 115 5.30 20.53 12.36
CA ALA A 115 3.87 20.33 12.57
C ALA A 115 3.07 21.61 12.35
N GLN A 116 3.51 22.74 12.92
CA GLN A 116 2.81 24.02 12.77
C GLN A 116 2.78 24.49 11.32
N THR A 117 3.87 24.31 10.57
CA THR A 117 4.02 24.82 9.21
C THR A 117 3.40 23.91 8.15
N LYS A 118 3.59 22.60 8.26
CA LYS A 118 3.20 21.61 7.24
C LYS A 118 1.93 20.85 7.58
N LEU A 119 1.71 20.49 8.84
CA LEU A 119 0.51 19.74 9.27
C LEU A 119 -0.62 20.67 9.74
N GLY A 120 -0.30 21.86 10.25
CA GLY A 120 -1.26 22.85 10.73
C GLY A 120 -2.40 23.19 9.75
N PRO A 121 -2.13 23.35 8.43
CA PRO A 121 -3.20 23.55 7.45
C PRO A 121 -4.25 22.44 7.41
N PHE A 122 -3.86 21.19 7.68
CA PHE A 122 -4.77 20.04 7.69
C PHE A 122 -5.69 20.02 8.92
N GLY A 123 -5.27 20.63 10.04
CA GLY A 123 -6.09 20.74 11.25
C GLY A 123 -7.37 21.57 11.09
N LYS A 124 -7.56 22.25 9.95
CA LYS A 124 -8.81 22.96 9.61
C LYS A 124 -9.88 22.02 9.06
N GLU A 125 -9.50 20.85 8.55
CA GLU A 125 -10.42 19.87 7.99
C GLU A 125 -10.70 18.79 9.06
N PRO A 126 -11.96 18.60 9.50
CA PRO A 126 -12.30 17.69 10.60
C PRO A 126 -11.80 16.25 10.41
N LYS A 127 -11.70 15.79 9.15
CA LYS A 127 -11.25 14.43 8.82
C LYS A 127 -9.81 14.12 9.23
N TYR A 128 -8.94 15.12 9.38
CA TYR A 128 -7.55 14.91 9.79
C TYR A 128 -7.31 15.22 11.26
N MET A 129 -8.26 15.86 11.94
CA MET A 129 -8.06 16.40 13.28
C MET A 129 -7.73 15.31 14.30
N GLU A 130 -8.50 14.22 14.32
CA GLU A 130 -8.26 13.08 15.22
C GLU A 130 -6.86 12.49 15.02
N LYS A 131 -6.50 12.17 13.78
CA LYS A 131 -5.19 11.62 13.45
C LYS A 131 -4.04 12.59 13.76
N LEU A 132 -4.26 13.89 13.57
CA LEU A 132 -3.29 14.94 13.92
C LEU A 132 -3.08 15.02 15.43
N GLU A 133 -4.15 14.94 16.23
CA GLU A 133 -4.09 14.91 17.70
C GLU A 133 -3.29 13.69 18.18
N ASP A 134 -3.52 12.52 17.58
CA ASP A 134 -2.77 11.30 17.89
C ASP A 134 -1.26 11.46 17.62
N PHE A 135 -0.89 12.08 16.50
CA PHE A 135 0.51 12.41 16.23
C PHE A 135 1.08 13.40 17.24
N MET A 136 0.34 14.47 17.58
CA MET A 136 0.80 15.45 18.57
C MET A 136 0.98 14.82 19.96
N ALA A 137 0.14 13.84 20.32
CA ALA A 137 0.25 13.14 21.59
C ALA A 137 1.61 12.45 21.78
N LEU A 138 2.30 12.05 20.69
CA LEU A 138 3.65 11.46 20.75
C LEU A 138 4.68 12.41 21.38
N LEU A 139 4.53 13.72 21.23
CA LEU A 139 5.43 14.73 21.81
C LEU A 139 5.34 14.81 23.34
N ALA A 140 4.23 14.35 23.94
CA ALA A 140 4.05 14.36 25.39
C ALA A 140 4.90 13.30 26.11
N TYR A 141 5.47 12.34 25.36
CA TYR A 141 6.23 11.22 25.92
C TYR A 141 7.72 11.36 25.62
N LYS A 142 8.55 11.18 26.65
CA LYS A 142 10.02 11.14 26.49
C LYS A 142 10.48 9.98 25.61
N GLU A 143 9.75 8.88 25.67
CA GLU A 143 9.94 7.68 24.86
C GLU A 143 8.64 7.47 24.05
N PRO A 144 8.61 7.88 22.77
CA PRO A 144 7.40 7.79 21.94
C PRO A 144 6.81 6.39 21.85
N GLU A 145 7.65 5.35 21.96
CA GLU A 145 7.27 3.94 21.92
C GLU A 145 6.42 3.49 23.12
N LYS A 146 6.45 4.26 24.22
CA LYS A 146 5.60 4.03 25.40
C LYS A 146 4.28 4.80 25.32
N SER A 147 4.08 5.58 24.27
CA SER A 147 2.82 6.30 24.03
C SER A 147 1.69 5.30 23.72
N PRO A 148 0.45 5.59 24.10
CA PRO A 148 -0.73 4.91 23.55
C PRO A 148 -0.76 4.91 22.01
N MET A 149 -0.08 5.88 21.38
CA MET A 149 0.02 6.07 19.94
C MET A 149 1.25 5.39 19.31
N PHE A 150 1.90 4.45 20.00
CA PHE A 150 3.09 3.74 19.50
C PHE A 150 2.89 3.05 18.14
N HIS A 151 1.67 2.66 17.81
CA HIS A 151 1.34 2.02 16.53
C HIS A 151 1.63 2.93 15.32
N LEU A 152 1.62 4.25 15.49
CA LEU A 152 2.02 5.24 14.46
C LEU A 152 3.52 5.25 14.19
N LEU A 153 4.33 4.63 15.05
CA LEU A 153 5.78 4.48 14.88
C LEU A 153 6.14 3.17 14.15
N SER A 154 5.16 2.27 14.02
CA SER A 154 5.39 0.91 13.56
C SER A 154 5.80 0.84 12.10
N LEU A 155 6.56 -0.21 11.76
CA LEU A 155 6.87 -0.53 10.37
C LEU A 155 5.60 -0.76 9.54
N GLU A 156 4.55 -1.33 10.15
CA GLU A 156 3.26 -1.56 9.51
C GLU A 156 2.61 -0.24 9.03
N TYR A 157 2.64 0.81 9.86
CA TYR A 157 2.15 2.12 9.44
C TYR A 157 2.98 2.70 8.28
N ARG A 158 4.31 2.61 8.36
CA ARG A 158 5.21 3.06 7.28
C ARG A 158 4.93 2.31 5.97
N GLN A 159 4.73 1.00 6.05
CA GLN A 159 4.40 0.13 4.93
C GLN A 159 3.07 0.54 4.28
N GLN A 160 2.02 0.79 5.07
CA GLN A 160 0.71 1.22 4.56
C GLN A 160 0.79 2.54 3.79
N VAL A 161 1.57 3.51 4.29
CA VAL A 161 1.79 4.79 3.59
C VAL A 161 2.62 4.59 2.32
N ALA A 162 3.69 3.79 2.37
CA ALA A 162 4.52 3.48 1.20
C ALA A 162 3.70 2.75 0.10
N ASP A 163 2.82 1.82 0.48
CA ASP A 163 1.91 1.16 -0.43
C ASP A 163 0.91 2.15 -1.03
N SER A 164 0.32 3.03 -0.22
CA SER A 164 -0.58 4.09 -0.69
C SER A 164 0.10 4.99 -1.73
N LEU A 165 1.35 5.40 -1.45
CA LEU A 165 2.17 6.18 -2.36
C LEU A 165 2.41 5.43 -3.68
N ASN A 166 2.84 4.17 -3.62
CA ASN A 166 3.07 3.37 -4.82
C ASN A 166 1.79 3.22 -5.66
N ARG A 167 0.64 2.99 -5.01
CA ARG A 167 -0.67 2.91 -5.70
C ARG A 167 -1.05 4.22 -6.38
N ALA A 168 -0.81 5.36 -5.73
CA ALA A 168 -1.07 6.67 -6.31
C ALA A 168 -0.18 6.95 -7.53
N ILE A 169 1.11 6.60 -7.45
CA ILE A 169 2.03 6.73 -8.58
C ILE A 169 1.58 5.84 -9.75
N LEU A 170 1.24 4.57 -9.49
CA LEU A 170 0.72 3.67 -10.51
C LEU A 170 -0.56 4.21 -11.16
N ALA A 171 -1.49 4.73 -10.37
CA ALA A 171 -2.71 5.35 -10.88
C ALA A 171 -2.42 6.53 -11.81
N HIS A 172 -1.47 7.39 -11.43
CA HIS A 172 -1.05 8.53 -12.25
C HIS A 172 -0.40 8.11 -13.57
N LEU A 173 0.35 7.01 -13.56
CA LEU A 173 0.94 6.41 -14.76
C LEU A 173 -0.07 5.61 -15.61
N ASN A 174 -1.37 5.67 -15.28
CA ASN A 174 -2.44 4.87 -15.90
C ASN A 174 -2.22 3.35 -15.80
N LEU A 175 -1.49 2.92 -14.77
CA LEU A 175 -1.27 1.53 -14.44
C LEU A 175 -2.26 1.06 -13.36
N PRO A 176 -2.53 -0.25 -13.26
CA PRO A 176 -3.43 -0.76 -12.23
C PRO A 176 -2.92 -0.46 -10.82
N SER A 177 -3.73 0.26 -10.03
CA SER A 177 -3.42 0.57 -8.62
C SER A 177 -3.40 -0.68 -7.73
N TYR A 178 -4.08 -1.75 -8.13
CA TYR A 178 -4.05 -3.04 -7.44
C TYR A 178 -3.49 -4.10 -8.37
N THR A 179 -2.80 -5.07 -7.80
CA THR A 179 -2.29 -6.23 -8.54
C THR A 179 -3.43 -7.09 -9.06
N ALA A 180 -3.17 -7.83 -10.14
CA ALA A 180 -4.11 -8.84 -10.62
C ALA A 180 -4.47 -9.84 -9.51
N MET A 181 -3.48 -10.22 -8.68
CA MET A 181 -3.68 -11.12 -7.56
C MET A 181 -4.66 -10.57 -6.53
N GLU A 182 -4.50 -9.33 -6.08
CA GLU A 182 -5.44 -8.69 -5.15
C GLU A 182 -6.84 -8.60 -5.74
N ARG A 183 -6.95 -8.21 -7.02
CA ARG A 183 -8.25 -8.13 -7.70
C ARG A 183 -8.94 -9.49 -7.80
N LEU A 184 -8.20 -10.55 -8.10
CA LEU A 184 -8.73 -11.91 -8.14
C LEU A 184 -9.21 -12.37 -6.75
N ILE A 185 -8.46 -12.06 -5.69
CA ILE A 185 -8.87 -12.36 -4.30
C ILE A 185 -10.13 -11.58 -3.93
N GLN A 186 -10.20 -10.29 -4.26
CA GLN A 186 -11.38 -9.45 -4.03
C GLN A 186 -12.61 -10.00 -4.77
N GLN A 187 -12.46 -10.34 -6.05
CA GLN A 187 -13.52 -10.94 -6.85
C GLN A 187 -13.98 -12.29 -6.27
N ALA A 188 -13.05 -13.18 -5.92
CA ALA A 188 -13.37 -14.48 -5.32
C ALA A 188 -14.10 -14.32 -3.98
N THR A 189 -13.69 -13.34 -3.17
CA THR A 189 -14.32 -13.00 -1.88
C THR A 189 -15.77 -12.53 -2.09
N VAL A 190 -15.97 -11.55 -2.98
CA VAL A 190 -17.29 -10.97 -3.27
C VAL A 190 -18.22 -12.01 -3.88
N VAL A 191 -17.76 -12.78 -4.87
CA VAL A 191 -18.57 -13.83 -5.51
C VAL A 191 -19.01 -14.87 -4.50
N ARG A 192 -18.12 -15.36 -3.62
CA ARG A 192 -18.51 -16.32 -2.57
C ARG A 192 -19.51 -15.72 -1.58
N GLN A 193 -19.36 -14.44 -1.22
CA GLN A 193 -20.31 -13.76 -0.35
C GLN A 193 -21.69 -13.62 -1.01
N CYS A 194 -21.76 -13.17 -2.28
CA CYS A 194 -23.01 -13.07 -3.02
C CYS A 194 -23.72 -14.44 -3.13
N LEU A 195 -22.99 -15.50 -3.50
CA LEU A 195 -23.56 -16.84 -3.59
C LEU A 195 -24.07 -17.37 -2.23
N SER A 196 -23.39 -17.06 -1.12
CA SER A 196 -23.88 -17.44 0.21
C SER A 196 -25.18 -16.72 0.61
N GLN A 197 -25.30 -15.43 0.27
CA GLN A 197 -26.49 -14.63 0.52
C GLN A 197 -27.68 -15.15 -0.32
N GLU A 198 -27.47 -15.45 -1.61
CA GLU A 198 -28.50 -16.02 -2.48
C GLU A 198 -28.96 -17.41 -2.02
N ALA A 199 -28.06 -18.22 -1.45
CA ALA A 199 -28.37 -19.55 -0.93
C ALA A 199 -29.08 -19.52 0.45
N GLY A 200 -29.38 -18.34 1.00
CA GLY A 200 -30.02 -18.18 2.32
C GLY A 200 -29.19 -18.70 3.48
N LYS A 201 -27.87 -18.88 3.29
CA LYS A 201 -26.95 -19.33 4.32
C LYS A 201 -26.25 -18.11 4.93
N ASP A 202 -26.66 -17.72 6.13
CA ASP A 202 -25.92 -16.79 7.01
C ASP A 202 -24.64 -17.47 7.54
N GLY A 203 -23.76 -17.88 6.62
CA GLY A 203 -22.44 -18.39 6.93
C GLY A 203 -21.46 -17.26 7.22
N PRO A 204 -20.33 -17.54 7.88
CA PRO A 204 -19.27 -16.55 8.03
C PRO A 204 -18.80 -16.07 6.65
N PRO A 205 -18.40 -14.79 6.53
CA PRO A 205 -17.87 -14.26 5.28
C PRO A 205 -16.67 -15.09 4.81
N PHE A 206 -16.46 -15.12 3.49
CA PHE A 206 -15.30 -15.80 2.89
C PHE A 206 -14.00 -15.43 3.61
N SER A 207 -13.27 -16.45 4.04
CA SER A 207 -11.93 -16.34 4.60
C SER A 207 -10.95 -17.03 3.67
N LEU A 208 -10.09 -16.25 3.02
CA LEU A 208 -9.00 -16.79 2.19
C LEU A 208 -8.10 -17.71 3.01
N LYS A 209 -7.85 -17.36 4.28
CA LYS A 209 -7.03 -18.15 5.20
C LYS A 209 -7.58 -19.56 5.42
N ASP A 210 -8.91 -19.68 5.53
CA ASP A 210 -9.55 -20.97 5.73
C ASP A 210 -9.63 -21.75 4.42
N PHE A 211 -9.84 -21.05 3.30
CA PHE A 211 -9.81 -21.64 1.96
C PHE A 211 -8.43 -22.20 1.59
N LEU A 212 -7.33 -21.56 2.00
CA LEU A 212 -5.98 -22.07 1.73
C LEU A 212 -5.58 -23.27 2.61
N LYS A 213 -6.38 -23.59 3.63
CA LYS A 213 -6.14 -24.73 4.53
C LYS A 213 -6.97 -25.97 4.19
N SER A 214 -8.04 -25.79 3.43
CA SER A 214 -8.90 -26.86 2.91
C SER A 214 -8.29 -27.53 1.70
#